data_AF-A0AA38KQS3-F1
#
_entry.id   AF-A0AA38KQS3-F1
#
_cell.length_a   1.000
_cell.length_b   1.000
_cell.length_c   1.000
_cell.angle_alpha   90.00
_cell.angle_beta   90.00
_cell.angle_gamma   90.00
#
_symmetry.space_group_name_H-M   'P 1'
#
loop_
_entity.id
_entity.type
_entity.pdbx_description
1 polymer ?
#
loop_
_entity_poly.entity_id
_entity_poly.type
_entity_poly.pdbx_seq_one_letter_code
_entity_poly.pdbx_strand_id
1 'polypeptide(L)'
;MQIYTFFIFSLFAFAYALPVSFTDRTPSRITTPRITTRAGSTVSTTSLSTNATTSANKYVVAHHMVGNTFPYTSQDWLNDIKLAHASGIDGFALNIGSDDWQPARVADAYAAATNSSLNFKIFLSLDMSILPCSTANDAASLRALVTTYLSHPNQLRYSRGSSTQLPLVSTFAGESCQFGQASVADGWRSQFAQHPDLQGKMTFVPSFFVAPNQMSQFQGIVDGTFNWNGGWPIELTTDSAGSSSTSLSSALKSLLGVNTTTNAIGKAQTSTNTSGLQGLENAISTFIGSTDSDIQFLNASSGNASNNVYIAAVSPWFFTHFGQDSFNKNFLYLADQHLYSKRWESLIPAQVPFGVDSDTNSHATQPSISDQVDIVEIISWNDYGESHYVGPIEGALPSGSEAWTDGMNHTAWLSLTSYYAAAFKNNSYPSVSLNEERVVMWSRTHPASANAISDNVGSVAGSELVLDALWAVTILSAPANVTLQIVPSSSNSSVSPLTEQTFSVPAGLSKLTIPVSIPDALDSVSMRAVVGRGDDTVIDLDAASQGFEFIKTPQQFNFNAWVGCEGGGCVV
;
A
#
# COMPACT_ATOMS: atom_id res chain seq x y z
N MET A 1 4.22 -44.71 12.99
CA MET A 1 5.24 -43.66 12.85
C MET A 1 5.58 -43.59 11.36
N GLN A 2 4.80 -42.84 10.61
CA GLN A 2 4.89 -42.75 9.15
C GLN A 2 4.89 -41.25 8.85
N ILE A 3 6.07 -40.76 8.48
CA ILE A 3 6.34 -39.35 8.19
C ILE A 3 5.73 -39.08 6.81
N TYR A 4 4.64 -38.31 6.77
CA TYR A 4 4.11 -37.76 5.54
C TYR A 4 4.91 -36.51 5.20
N THR A 5 5.96 -36.68 4.40
CA THR A 5 6.63 -35.57 3.73
C THR A 5 5.75 -35.13 2.56
N PHE A 6 4.81 -34.21 2.81
CA PHE A 6 4.13 -33.50 1.74
C PHE A 6 5.10 -32.46 1.18
N PHE A 7 5.58 -32.72 -0.03
CA PHE A 7 6.29 -31.73 -0.82
C PHE A 7 5.29 -30.65 -1.26
N ILE A 8 5.40 -29.45 -0.69
CA ILE A 8 4.74 -28.23 -1.19
C ILE A 8 5.53 -27.78 -2.41
N PHE A 9 5.22 -28.34 -3.58
CA PHE A 9 5.67 -27.84 -4.87
C PHE A 9 4.53 -27.05 -5.52
N SER A 10 4.36 -25.79 -5.12
CA SER A 10 3.76 -24.71 -5.94
C SER A 10 3.82 -23.39 -5.17
N LEU A 11 5.03 -22.87 -5.06
CA LEU A 11 5.33 -21.50 -4.66
C LEU A 11 6.44 -21.05 -5.63
N PHE A 12 6.10 -21.00 -6.92
CA PHE A 12 7.01 -20.52 -7.96
C PHE A 12 6.32 -19.40 -8.74
N ALA A 13 7.00 -18.26 -8.75
CA ALA A 13 6.76 -17.05 -9.56
C ALA A 13 5.77 -16.01 -9.00
N PHE A 14 6.19 -15.26 -7.98
CA PHE A 14 5.83 -13.83 -7.94
C PHE A 14 6.73 -13.12 -8.96
N ALA A 15 6.21 -12.95 -10.18
CA ALA A 15 6.87 -12.15 -11.19
C ALA A 15 6.92 -10.69 -10.74
N TYR A 16 8.08 -10.07 -10.89
CA TYR A 16 8.30 -8.64 -10.73
C TYR A 16 7.14 -7.85 -11.36
N ALA A 17 6.50 -6.97 -10.59
CA ALA A 17 5.97 -5.74 -11.17
C ALA A 17 7.19 -4.95 -11.65
N LEU A 18 7.66 -5.22 -12.88
CA LEU A 18 8.76 -4.47 -13.45
C LEU A 18 8.36 -2.99 -13.49
N PRO A 19 9.27 -2.06 -13.15
CA PRO A 19 8.98 -0.64 -13.26
C PRO A 19 8.63 -0.33 -14.71
N VAL A 20 7.37 0.04 -14.93
CA VAL A 20 6.90 0.45 -16.24
C VAL A 20 7.40 1.87 -16.48
N SER A 21 8.23 2.08 -17.49
CA SER A 21 8.85 3.41 -17.72
C SER A 21 7.79 4.45 -18.09
N PHE A 22 7.62 5.46 -17.23
CA PHE A 22 6.79 6.64 -17.49
C PHE A 22 7.62 7.71 -18.22
N THR A 23 7.03 8.42 -19.18
CA THR A 23 7.74 9.48 -19.92
C THR A 23 7.93 10.74 -19.07
N ASP A 24 9.18 11.10 -18.83
CA ASP A 24 9.62 12.32 -18.14
C ASP A 24 9.03 13.60 -18.77
N ARG A 25 8.32 14.42 -18.00
CA ARG A 25 8.16 15.85 -18.32
C ARG A 25 9.15 16.65 -17.50
N THR A 26 10.09 17.29 -18.21
CA THR A 26 10.95 18.32 -17.65
C THR A 26 10.11 19.47 -17.07
N PRO A 27 10.41 19.97 -15.85
CA PRO A 27 9.77 21.15 -15.32
C PRO A 27 10.04 22.34 -16.24
N SER A 28 8.97 22.95 -16.74
CA SER A 28 9.08 24.13 -17.60
C SER A 28 9.69 25.28 -16.80
N ARG A 29 10.87 25.75 -17.22
CA ARG A 29 11.59 26.88 -16.64
C ARG A 29 10.71 28.14 -16.67
N ILE A 30 10.20 28.56 -15.52
CA ILE A 30 9.56 29.88 -15.36
C ILE A 30 10.65 30.94 -15.50
N THR A 31 10.83 31.46 -16.71
CA THR A 31 11.49 32.75 -16.92
C THR A 31 10.53 33.85 -16.47
N THR A 32 10.82 34.46 -15.33
CA THR A 32 10.18 35.70 -14.86
C THR A 32 10.31 36.81 -15.91
N PRO A 33 9.21 37.35 -16.48
CA PRO A 33 9.26 38.57 -17.25
C PRO A 33 9.23 39.78 -16.32
N ARG A 34 10.12 40.71 -16.60
CA ARG A 34 10.22 42.06 -16.03
C ARG A 34 8.87 42.78 -16.12
N ILE A 35 8.40 43.28 -14.97
CA ILE A 35 7.18 44.11 -14.84
C ILE A 35 7.31 45.33 -15.76
N THR A 36 6.41 45.41 -16.75
CA THR A 36 6.12 46.65 -17.46
C THR A 36 4.61 46.81 -17.49
N THR A 37 4.13 47.92 -16.93
CA THR A 37 2.72 48.27 -16.79
C THR A 37 2.10 48.62 -18.14
N ARG A 38 1.05 47.89 -18.57
CA ARG A 38 0.02 48.45 -19.47
C ARG A 38 -1.28 47.67 -19.41
N ALA A 39 -2.37 48.43 -19.45
CA ALA A 39 -3.75 48.03 -19.22
C ALA A 39 -4.39 47.19 -20.35
N GLY A 40 -5.35 46.35 -19.95
CA GLY A 40 -6.58 46.08 -20.68
C GLY A 40 -6.54 45.02 -21.78
N SER A 41 -6.91 43.78 -21.44
CA SER A 41 -7.61 42.85 -22.34
C SER A 41 -8.15 41.65 -21.58
N THR A 42 -9.45 41.43 -21.68
CA THR A 42 -10.25 40.33 -21.12
C THR A 42 -9.71 38.95 -21.52
N VAL A 43 -9.35 38.12 -20.53
CA VAL A 43 -9.04 36.70 -20.71
C VAL A 43 -10.33 35.90 -20.54
N SER A 44 -10.69 35.17 -21.59
CA SER A 44 -11.80 34.21 -21.61
C SER A 44 -11.45 33.03 -20.70
N THR A 45 -12.18 32.87 -19.60
CA THR A 45 -12.11 31.67 -18.75
C THR A 45 -12.86 30.55 -19.44
N THR A 46 -12.15 29.62 -20.06
CA THR A 46 -12.71 28.29 -20.36
C THR A 46 -12.94 27.57 -19.04
N SER A 47 -14.16 27.71 -18.52
CA SER A 47 -14.69 26.89 -17.44
C SER A 47 -14.67 25.42 -17.86
N LEU A 48 -13.93 24.59 -17.14
CA LEU A 48 -14.15 23.14 -17.13
C LEU A 48 -15.62 22.92 -16.75
N SER A 49 -16.39 22.34 -17.66
CA SER A 49 -17.79 22.01 -17.40
C SER A 49 -17.84 20.94 -16.30
N THR A 50 -18.24 21.36 -15.10
CA THR A 50 -18.58 20.51 -13.97
C THR A 50 -19.87 19.75 -14.26
N ASN A 51 -19.77 18.66 -15.01
CA ASN A 51 -20.78 17.61 -15.04
C ASN A 51 -20.17 16.31 -14.49
N ALA A 52 -19.55 16.40 -13.30
CA ALA A 52 -19.24 15.23 -12.50
C ALA A 52 -20.52 14.82 -11.78
N THR A 53 -21.20 13.80 -12.28
CA THR A 53 -22.16 13.03 -11.48
C THR A 53 -21.42 12.51 -10.26
N THR A 54 -21.81 12.96 -9.06
CA THR A 54 -21.35 12.43 -7.77
C THR A 54 -21.36 10.91 -7.81
N SER A 55 -20.22 10.25 -7.56
CA SER A 55 -20.15 8.79 -7.67
C SER A 55 -21.15 8.13 -6.71
N ALA A 56 -21.90 7.17 -7.25
CA ALA A 56 -22.67 6.22 -6.47
C ALA A 56 -21.69 5.31 -5.73
N ASN A 57 -21.89 5.14 -4.42
CA ASN A 57 -21.21 4.25 -3.48
C ASN A 57 -19.70 4.00 -3.72
N LYS A 58 -18.84 4.62 -2.90
CA LYS A 58 -17.42 4.28 -2.78
C LYS A 58 -17.22 3.01 -1.96
N TYR A 59 -16.28 2.16 -2.36
CA TYR A 59 -15.92 0.94 -1.63
C TYR A 59 -14.46 0.94 -1.20
N VAL A 60 -14.18 0.34 -0.05
CA VAL A 60 -12.83 -0.05 0.37
C VAL A 60 -12.77 -1.56 0.41
N VAL A 61 -11.80 -2.17 -0.25
CA VAL A 61 -11.60 -3.62 -0.26
C VAL A 61 -10.15 -3.94 0.10
N ALA A 62 -9.85 -5.18 0.46
CA ALA A 62 -8.48 -5.63 0.68
C ALA A 62 -8.14 -6.83 -0.22
N HIS A 63 -6.92 -6.81 -0.77
CA HIS A 63 -6.39 -7.90 -1.56
C HIS A 63 -6.07 -9.10 -0.66
N HIS A 64 -6.62 -10.26 -0.96
CA HIS A 64 -6.50 -11.44 -0.11
C HIS A 64 -5.87 -12.60 -0.89
N MET A 65 -4.67 -13.00 -0.49
CA MET A 65 -3.92 -14.12 -1.04
C MET A 65 -4.59 -15.43 -0.66
N VAL A 66 -5.32 -16.05 -1.60
CA VAL A 66 -5.97 -17.35 -1.36
C VAL A 66 -4.91 -18.44 -1.18
N GLY A 67 -3.74 -18.30 -1.82
CA GLY A 67 -2.58 -19.19 -1.65
C GLY A 67 -2.10 -19.35 -0.20
N ASN A 68 -2.32 -18.35 0.65
CA ASN A 68 -1.93 -18.39 2.07
C ASN A 68 -3.02 -19.05 2.95
N THR A 69 -4.16 -19.42 2.38
CA THR A 69 -5.33 -19.92 3.14
C THR A 69 -5.46 -21.44 3.14
N PHE A 70 -4.45 -22.20 2.70
CA PHE A 70 -4.51 -23.67 2.71
C PHE A 70 -5.06 -24.26 4.04
N PRO A 71 -4.58 -23.84 5.23
CA PRO A 71 -5.07 -24.38 6.49
C PRO A 71 -6.32 -23.66 7.03
N TYR A 72 -6.86 -22.63 6.36
CA TYR A 72 -8.02 -21.89 6.84
C TYR A 72 -9.24 -22.80 7.02
N THR A 73 -9.94 -22.57 8.11
CA THR A 73 -11.29 -23.06 8.38
C THR A 73 -12.32 -21.99 7.99
N SER A 74 -13.61 -22.37 7.98
CA SER A 74 -14.69 -21.39 7.81
C SER A 74 -14.75 -20.35 8.94
N GLN A 75 -14.20 -20.67 10.12
CA GLN A 75 -14.16 -19.73 11.25
C GLN A 75 -13.09 -18.66 11.05
N ASP A 76 -11.94 -19.03 10.50
CA ASP A 76 -10.85 -18.08 10.21
C ASP A 76 -11.32 -17.05 9.17
N TRP A 77 -11.93 -17.51 8.07
CA TRP A 77 -12.59 -16.62 7.10
C TRP A 77 -13.65 -15.70 7.75
N LEU A 78 -14.45 -16.21 8.68
CA LEU A 78 -15.46 -15.42 9.36
C LEU A 78 -14.84 -14.37 10.30
N ASN A 79 -13.72 -14.70 10.96
CA ASN A 79 -12.98 -13.78 11.82
C ASN A 79 -12.39 -12.65 10.97
N ASP A 80 -11.73 -12.99 9.87
CA ASP A 80 -11.14 -12.01 8.94
C ASP A 80 -12.20 -11.06 8.38
N ILE A 81 -13.35 -11.58 7.94
CA ILE A 81 -14.46 -10.76 7.44
C ILE A 81 -14.99 -9.82 8.52
N LYS A 82 -15.14 -10.28 9.76
CA LYS A 82 -15.62 -9.44 10.86
C LYS A 82 -14.63 -8.33 11.19
N LEU A 83 -13.34 -8.66 11.25
CA LEU A 83 -12.27 -7.71 11.55
C LEU A 83 -12.13 -6.66 10.44
N ALA A 84 -12.11 -7.10 9.18
CA ALA A 84 -12.07 -6.23 8.01
C ALA A 84 -13.26 -5.26 8.00
N HIS A 85 -14.48 -5.79 8.17
CA HIS A 85 -15.69 -4.97 8.23
C HIS A 85 -15.67 -3.97 9.39
N ALA A 86 -15.26 -4.39 10.59
CA ALA A 86 -15.12 -3.49 11.74
C ALA A 86 -14.08 -2.38 11.49
N SER A 87 -13.11 -2.64 10.63
CA SER A 87 -12.04 -1.70 10.22
C SER A 87 -12.42 -0.86 9.00
N GLY A 88 -13.69 -0.89 8.57
CA GLY A 88 -14.20 -0.07 7.47
C GLY A 88 -13.96 -0.64 6.07
N ILE A 89 -13.44 -1.87 5.96
CA ILE A 89 -13.25 -2.58 4.69
C ILE A 89 -14.56 -3.28 4.32
N ASP A 90 -15.07 -3.01 3.13
CA ASP A 90 -16.36 -3.49 2.63
C ASP A 90 -16.28 -4.86 1.94
N GLY A 91 -15.08 -5.32 1.57
CA GLY A 91 -14.91 -6.60 0.90
C GLY A 91 -13.48 -7.09 0.69
N PHE A 92 -13.36 -8.31 0.16
CA PHE A 92 -12.09 -8.89 -0.26
C PHE A 92 -12.02 -9.13 -1.78
N ALA A 93 -10.87 -8.78 -2.35
CA ALA A 93 -10.45 -9.18 -3.68
C ALA A 93 -9.63 -10.47 -3.55
N LEU A 94 -10.21 -11.62 -3.92
CA LEU A 94 -9.58 -12.92 -3.73
C LEU A 94 -8.57 -13.20 -4.85
N ASN A 95 -7.28 -13.05 -4.54
CA ASN A 95 -6.17 -13.44 -5.40
C ASN A 95 -6.11 -14.96 -5.47
N ILE A 96 -6.66 -15.53 -6.55
CA ILE A 96 -6.77 -16.97 -6.75
C ILE A 96 -5.74 -17.44 -7.79
N GLY A 97 -4.96 -18.44 -7.37
CA GLY A 97 -3.98 -19.14 -8.16
C GLY A 97 -4.45 -20.51 -8.70
N SER A 98 -3.49 -21.36 -9.08
CA SER A 98 -3.73 -22.58 -9.87
C SER A 98 -3.91 -23.86 -9.06
N ASP A 99 -3.65 -23.85 -7.75
CA ASP A 99 -3.74 -25.08 -6.97
C ASP A 99 -5.18 -25.58 -6.87
N ASP A 100 -5.35 -26.90 -6.93
CA ASP A 100 -6.66 -27.57 -6.99
C ASP A 100 -7.54 -27.34 -5.76
N TRP A 101 -6.93 -27.01 -4.62
CA TRP A 101 -7.62 -26.73 -3.36
C TRP A 101 -8.10 -25.27 -3.23
N GLN A 102 -7.53 -24.32 -3.98
CA GLN A 102 -7.87 -22.90 -3.85
C GLN A 102 -9.33 -22.58 -4.18
N PRO A 103 -9.99 -23.20 -5.20
CA PRO A 103 -11.42 -23.01 -5.43
C PRO A 103 -12.31 -23.35 -4.22
N ALA A 104 -11.91 -24.31 -3.38
CA ALA A 104 -12.65 -24.63 -2.16
C ALA A 104 -12.52 -23.52 -1.11
N ARG A 105 -11.35 -22.89 -0.99
CA ARG A 105 -11.14 -21.73 -0.11
C ARG A 105 -11.89 -20.48 -0.58
N VAL A 106 -12.01 -20.28 -1.89
CA VAL A 106 -12.91 -19.24 -2.44
C VAL A 106 -14.36 -19.51 -2.05
N ALA A 107 -14.83 -20.76 -2.15
CA ALA A 107 -16.19 -21.11 -1.72
C ALA A 107 -16.41 -20.86 -0.21
N ASP A 108 -15.41 -21.17 0.62
CA ASP A 108 -15.45 -20.88 2.06
C ASP A 108 -15.55 -19.38 2.35
N ALA A 109 -14.83 -18.53 1.62
CA ALA A 109 -14.90 -17.08 1.76
C ALA A 109 -16.32 -16.53 1.46
N TYR A 110 -16.95 -16.98 0.37
CA TYR A 110 -18.34 -16.59 0.04
C TYR A 110 -19.35 -17.12 1.07
N ALA A 111 -19.16 -18.33 1.59
CA ALA A 111 -19.98 -18.88 2.66
C ALA A 111 -19.83 -18.07 3.95
N ALA A 112 -18.61 -17.71 4.34
CA ALA A 112 -18.33 -16.87 5.50
C ALA A 112 -18.94 -15.47 5.34
N ALA A 113 -18.85 -14.86 4.16
CA ALA A 113 -19.48 -13.58 3.85
C ALA A 113 -21.01 -13.64 4.01
N THR A 114 -21.64 -14.71 3.54
CA THR A 114 -23.08 -14.96 3.74
C THR A 114 -23.40 -15.11 5.23
N ASN A 115 -22.67 -15.97 5.93
CA ASN A 115 -22.90 -16.31 7.33
C ASN A 115 -22.64 -15.13 8.28
N SER A 116 -21.76 -14.21 7.92
CA SER A 116 -21.47 -12.99 8.68
C SER A 116 -22.71 -12.11 8.88
N SER A 117 -23.67 -12.15 7.92
CA SER A 117 -24.79 -11.21 7.83
C SER A 117 -24.38 -9.73 7.76
N LEU A 118 -23.11 -9.42 7.46
CA LEU A 118 -22.56 -8.06 7.36
C LEU A 118 -22.73 -7.46 5.95
N ASN A 119 -23.29 -8.23 5.01
CA ASN A 119 -23.31 -7.87 3.58
C ASN A 119 -21.89 -7.62 3.00
N PHE A 120 -20.88 -8.24 3.61
CA PHE A 120 -19.48 -8.15 3.20
C PHE A 120 -19.31 -8.67 1.76
N LYS A 121 -18.52 -7.95 0.97
CA LYS A 121 -18.39 -8.19 -0.46
C LYS A 121 -17.17 -9.04 -0.77
N ILE A 122 -17.28 -9.86 -1.80
CA ILE A 122 -16.20 -10.68 -2.32
C ILE A 122 -16.16 -10.47 -3.82
N PHE A 123 -14.99 -10.51 -4.44
CA PHE A 123 -14.85 -10.69 -5.88
C PHE A 123 -13.53 -11.39 -6.21
N LEU A 124 -13.45 -11.96 -7.41
CA LEU A 124 -12.24 -12.66 -7.85
C LEU A 124 -11.22 -11.67 -8.41
N SER A 125 -9.98 -11.81 -7.96
CA SER A 125 -8.78 -11.31 -8.62
C SER A 125 -8.02 -12.52 -9.17
N LEU A 126 -8.14 -12.80 -10.47
CA LEU A 126 -7.46 -13.94 -11.08
C LEU A 126 -5.95 -13.68 -11.13
N ASP A 127 -5.14 -14.52 -10.50
CA ASP A 127 -3.68 -14.39 -10.55
C ASP A 127 -3.14 -14.93 -11.87
N MET A 128 -3.05 -14.05 -12.86
CA MET A 128 -2.59 -14.38 -14.20
C MET A 128 -1.07 -14.50 -14.30
N SER A 129 -0.33 -14.29 -13.20
CA SER A 129 1.11 -14.55 -13.17
C SER A 129 1.43 -16.06 -13.10
N ILE A 130 0.47 -16.86 -12.60
CA ILE A 130 0.63 -18.31 -12.42
C ILE A 130 -0.53 -19.13 -13.02
N LEU A 131 -1.73 -18.56 -13.17
CA LEU A 131 -2.84 -19.26 -13.84
C LEU A 131 -2.49 -19.53 -15.32
N PRO A 132 -2.75 -20.75 -15.84
CA PRO A 132 -2.59 -21.03 -17.26
C PRO A 132 -3.38 -20.04 -18.11
N CYS A 133 -2.77 -19.53 -19.18
CA CYS A 133 -3.42 -18.56 -20.07
C CYS A 133 -2.97 -18.63 -21.53
N SER A 134 -2.48 -19.80 -21.95
CA SER A 134 -1.89 -20.01 -23.26
C SER A 134 -2.89 -20.47 -24.32
N THR A 135 -4.00 -21.10 -23.92
CA THR A 135 -4.97 -21.74 -24.81
C THR A 135 -6.41 -21.27 -24.55
N ALA A 136 -7.30 -21.54 -25.50
CA ALA A 136 -8.75 -21.29 -25.34
C ALA A 136 -9.37 -22.13 -24.20
N ASN A 137 -8.81 -23.31 -23.90
CA ASN A 137 -9.25 -24.14 -22.78
C ASN A 137 -8.87 -23.51 -21.44
N ASP A 138 -7.69 -22.89 -21.35
CA ASP A 138 -7.29 -22.16 -20.14
C ASP A 138 -8.28 -21.02 -19.87
N ALA A 139 -8.64 -20.25 -20.91
CA ALA A 139 -9.68 -19.24 -20.79
C ALA A 139 -11.04 -19.83 -20.38
N ALA A 140 -11.40 -21.01 -20.89
CA ALA A 140 -12.65 -21.68 -20.52
C ALA A 140 -12.71 -22.01 -19.02
N SER A 141 -11.60 -22.44 -18.43
CA SER A 141 -11.48 -22.66 -16.99
C SER A 141 -11.68 -21.37 -16.19
N LEU A 142 -11.08 -20.26 -16.62
CA LEU A 142 -11.28 -18.96 -15.98
C LEU A 142 -12.75 -18.50 -16.05
N ARG A 143 -13.38 -18.65 -17.22
CA ARG A 143 -14.81 -18.30 -17.39
C ARG A 143 -15.71 -19.15 -16.52
N ALA A 144 -15.42 -20.45 -16.37
CA ALA A 144 -16.19 -21.33 -15.48
C ALA A 144 -16.08 -20.92 -14.00
N LEU A 145 -14.87 -20.59 -13.55
CA LEU A 145 -14.63 -20.08 -12.20
C LEU A 145 -15.41 -18.78 -11.95
N VAL A 146 -15.30 -17.81 -12.85
CA VAL A 146 -16.04 -16.52 -12.74
C VAL A 146 -17.55 -16.75 -12.73
N THR A 147 -18.07 -17.54 -13.67
CA THR A 147 -19.50 -17.80 -13.84
C THR A 147 -20.14 -18.37 -12.59
N THR A 148 -19.39 -19.16 -11.81
CA THR A 148 -19.84 -19.76 -10.54
C THR A 148 -20.37 -18.72 -9.55
N TYR A 149 -19.77 -17.53 -9.51
CA TYR A 149 -20.05 -16.51 -8.50
C TYR A 149 -20.82 -15.29 -9.00
N LEU A 150 -21.06 -15.15 -10.32
CA LEU A 150 -21.73 -13.98 -10.90
C LEU A 150 -23.11 -13.67 -10.30
N SER A 151 -23.83 -14.69 -9.81
CA SER A 151 -25.16 -14.54 -9.18
C SER A 151 -25.12 -14.54 -7.65
N HIS A 152 -23.95 -14.73 -7.04
CA HIS A 152 -23.84 -14.84 -5.58
C HIS A 152 -24.26 -13.50 -4.90
N PRO A 153 -25.02 -13.52 -3.78
CA PRO A 153 -25.48 -12.30 -3.12
C PRO A 153 -24.35 -11.42 -2.57
N ASN A 154 -23.26 -12.03 -2.12
CA ASN A 154 -22.06 -11.32 -1.65
C ASN A 154 -21.06 -10.95 -2.75
N GLN A 155 -21.30 -11.28 -4.03
CA GLN A 155 -20.44 -10.83 -5.12
C GLN A 155 -20.51 -9.29 -5.21
N LEU A 156 -19.36 -8.61 -5.18
CA LEU A 156 -19.31 -7.17 -5.35
C LEU A 156 -19.87 -6.83 -6.73
N ARG A 157 -20.80 -5.86 -6.78
CA ARG A 157 -21.38 -5.37 -8.03
C ARG A 157 -21.10 -3.88 -8.12
N TYR A 158 -20.44 -3.49 -9.21
CA TYR A 158 -20.10 -2.10 -9.43
C TYR A 158 -20.06 -1.78 -10.93
N SER A 159 -20.72 -0.70 -11.34
CA SER A 159 -20.58 -0.15 -12.70
C SER A 159 -20.69 1.37 -12.61
N ARG A 160 -19.64 2.08 -13.04
CA ARG A 160 -19.60 3.55 -12.99
C ARG A 160 -20.53 4.15 -14.05
N GLY A 161 -21.28 5.19 -13.67
CA GLY A 161 -22.17 5.91 -14.58
C GLY A 161 -23.39 5.10 -15.08
N SER A 162 -23.64 3.91 -14.54
CA SER A 162 -24.74 3.02 -14.92
C SER A 162 -25.68 2.76 -13.73
N SER A 163 -27.00 2.76 -13.97
CA SER A 163 -27.99 2.31 -12.98
C SER A 163 -27.97 0.80 -12.77
N THR A 164 -27.48 0.04 -13.76
CA THR A 164 -27.33 -1.41 -13.68
C THR A 164 -25.94 -1.73 -13.17
N GLN A 165 -25.86 -2.40 -12.02
CA GLN A 165 -24.60 -2.79 -11.38
C GLN A 165 -24.27 -4.25 -11.74
N LEU A 166 -23.14 -4.46 -12.41
CA LEU A 166 -22.66 -5.79 -12.80
C LEU A 166 -21.63 -6.35 -11.80
N PRO A 167 -21.54 -7.68 -11.64
CA PRO A 167 -20.49 -8.35 -10.87
C PRO A 167 -19.09 -7.87 -11.25
N LEU A 168 -18.30 -7.43 -10.27
CA LEU A 168 -16.91 -7.03 -10.49
C LEU A 168 -16.02 -8.27 -10.61
N VAL A 169 -15.10 -8.26 -11.56
CA VAL A 169 -14.03 -9.25 -11.71
C VAL A 169 -12.73 -8.50 -12.01
N SER A 170 -11.65 -8.90 -11.34
CA SER A 170 -10.32 -8.31 -11.50
C SER A 170 -9.29 -9.39 -11.84
N THR A 171 -8.07 -8.95 -12.12
CA THR A 171 -6.88 -9.79 -12.25
C THR A 171 -5.70 -9.14 -11.56
N PHE A 172 -4.77 -9.96 -11.09
CA PHE A 172 -3.38 -9.57 -10.95
C PHE A 172 -2.64 -10.02 -12.21
N ALA A 173 -1.98 -9.08 -12.90
CA ALA A 173 -1.36 -9.30 -14.21
C ALA A 173 -2.35 -9.77 -15.29
N GLY A 174 -1.81 -10.23 -16.43
CA GLY A 174 -2.56 -10.80 -17.55
C GLY A 174 -2.21 -10.17 -18.90
N GLU A 175 -1.38 -9.14 -18.90
CA GLU A 175 -0.91 -8.42 -20.08
C GLU A 175 -0.06 -9.26 -21.05
N SER A 176 0.31 -10.49 -20.68
CA SER A 176 1.00 -11.46 -21.53
C SER A 176 0.10 -12.60 -22.04
N CYS A 177 -1.16 -12.66 -21.59
CA CYS A 177 -2.06 -13.80 -21.85
C CYS A 177 -2.76 -13.70 -23.21
N GLN A 178 -2.51 -14.68 -24.07
CA GLN A 178 -3.03 -14.71 -25.44
C GLN A 178 -4.20 -15.69 -25.65
N PHE A 179 -4.34 -16.72 -24.80
CA PHE A 179 -5.40 -17.73 -24.91
C PHE A 179 -5.53 -18.35 -26.32
N GLY A 180 -4.40 -18.57 -26.98
CA GLY A 180 -4.31 -19.13 -28.34
C GLY A 180 -4.68 -18.15 -29.47
N GLN A 181 -4.85 -16.86 -29.17
CA GLN A 181 -5.11 -15.82 -30.16
C GLN A 181 -3.81 -15.16 -30.65
N ALA A 182 -3.91 -14.41 -31.76
CA ALA A 182 -2.75 -13.74 -32.38
C ALA A 182 -2.20 -12.56 -31.55
N SER A 183 -2.99 -12.02 -30.64
CA SER A 183 -2.60 -10.92 -29.76
C SER A 183 -3.25 -11.06 -28.37
N VAL A 184 -2.67 -10.41 -27.37
CA VAL A 184 -3.22 -10.37 -26.00
C VAL A 184 -4.60 -9.71 -25.99
N ALA A 185 -4.77 -8.63 -26.74
CA ALA A 185 -6.06 -7.95 -26.86
C ALA A 185 -7.13 -8.87 -27.48
N ASP A 186 -6.80 -9.63 -28.53
CA ASP A 186 -7.74 -10.60 -29.12
C ASP A 186 -8.04 -11.77 -28.19
N GLY A 187 -7.05 -12.20 -27.40
CA GLY A 187 -7.18 -13.18 -26.33
C GLY A 187 -8.23 -12.76 -25.32
N TRP A 188 -7.99 -11.66 -24.60
CA TRP A 188 -8.92 -11.14 -23.60
C TRP A 188 -10.29 -10.77 -24.19
N ARG A 189 -10.33 -10.23 -25.41
CA ARG A 189 -11.60 -9.91 -26.09
C ARG A 189 -12.41 -11.17 -26.37
N SER A 190 -11.87 -12.08 -27.19
CA SER A 190 -12.64 -13.19 -27.75
C SER A 190 -12.80 -14.36 -26.79
N GLN A 191 -11.81 -14.62 -25.93
CA GLN A 191 -11.79 -15.78 -25.04
C GLN A 191 -12.25 -15.45 -23.63
N PHE A 192 -12.45 -14.17 -23.26
CA PHE A 192 -12.87 -13.83 -21.91
C PHE A 192 -14.00 -12.79 -21.89
N ALA A 193 -13.69 -11.51 -22.09
CA ALA A 193 -14.62 -10.41 -21.83
C ALA A 193 -15.83 -10.37 -22.77
N GLN A 194 -15.63 -10.64 -24.07
CA GLN A 194 -16.69 -10.65 -25.09
C GLN A 194 -17.10 -12.08 -25.48
N HIS A 195 -16.64 -13.10 -24.74
CA HIS A 195 -17.09 -14.47 -24.96
C HIS A 195 -18.57 -14.61 -24.51
N PRO A 196 -19.43 -15.40 -25.20
CA PRO A 196 -20.85 -15.55 -24.86
C PRO A 196 -21.16 -15.94 -23.40
N ASP A 197 -20.21 -16.60 -22.73
CA ASP A 197 -20.33 -16.97 -21.32
C ASP A 197 -20.34 -15.75 -20.39
N LEU A 198 -19.62 -14.66 -20.72
CA LEU A 198 -19.40 -13.51 -19.84
C LEU A 198 -19.83 -12.15 -20.42
N GLN A 199 -19.98 -12.03 -21.74
CA GLN A 199 -20.31 -10.78 -22.42
C GLN A 199 -21.54 -10.10 -21.79
N GLY A 200 -21.35 -8.87 -21.30
CA GLY A 200 -22.41 -8.07 -20.67
C GLY A 200 -22.89 -8.57 -19.30
N LYS A 201 -22.16 -9.50 -18.67
CA LYS A 201 -22.53 -10.10 -17.37
C LYS A 201 -21.59 -9.72 -16.23
N MET A 202 -20.54 -8.94 -16.48
CA MET A 202 -19.56 -8.51 -15.49
C MET A 202 -19.05 -7.09 -15.81
N THR A 203 -18.49 -6.45 -14.80
CA THR A 203 -17.59 -5.31 -14.93
C THR A 203 -16.17 -5.85 -14.76
N PHE A 204 -15.34 -5.76 -15.79
CA PHE A 204 -13.98 -6.31 -15.79
C PHE A 204 -12.93 -5.21 -15.60
N VAL A 205 -12.21 -5.25 -14.46
CA VAL A 205 -11.27 -4.21 -14.03
C VAL A 205 -9.93 -4.83 -13.66
N PRO A 206 -9.07 -5.16 -14.64
CA PRO A 206 -7.81 -5.84 -14.37
C PRO A 206 -6.70 -4.90 -13.86
N SER A 207 -5.72 -5.47 -13.16
CA SER A 207 -4.41 -4.85 -12.97
C SER A 207 -3.41 -5.41 -13.98
N PHE A 208 -3.47 -4.90 -15.22
CA PHE A 208 -2.46 -5.18 -16.23
C PHE A 208 -1.22 -4.32 -16.01
N PHE A 209 -0.05 -4.95 -15.93
CA PHE A 209 1.24 -4.26 -15.73
C PHE A 209 1.79 -3.69 -17.05
N VAL A 210 1.04 -2.74 -17.62
CA VAL A 210 1.37 -2.05 -18.87
C VAL A 210 1.55 -0.55 -18.63
N ALA A 211 2.23 0.13 -19.55
CA ALA A 211 2.32 1.58 -19.51
C ALA A 211 0.94 2.20 -19.72
N PRO A 212 0.61 3.34 -19.09
CA PRO A 212 -0.70 3.97 -19.26
C PRO A 212 -1.07 4.15 -20.73
N ASN A 213 -0.14 4.59 -21.58
CA ASN A 213 -0.39 4.76 -23.03
C ASN A 213 -0.76 3.46 -23.77
N GLN A 214 -0.41 2.29 -23.24
CA GLN A 214 -0.76 0.98 -23.78
C GLN A 214 -2.18 0.54 -23.40
N MET A 215 -2.85 1.19 -22.44
CA MET A 215 -4.22 0.83 -22.05
C MET A 215 -5.24 1.00 -23.18
N SER A 216 -4.95 1.87 -24.16
CA SER A 216 -5.79 2.07 -25.33
C SER A 216 -6.05 0.78 -26.15
N GLN A 217 -5.13 -0.19 -26.12
CA GLN A 217 -5.31 -1.47 -26.82
C GLN A 217 -6.44 -2.33 -26.22
N PHE A 218 -6.81 -2.07 -24.96
CA PHE A 218 -7.84 -2.80 -24.23
C PHE A 218 -9.22 -2.13 -24.29
N GLN A 219 -9.38 -1.10 -25.13
CA GLN A 219 -10.66 -0.44 -25.31
C GLN A 219 -11.76 -1.43 -25.78
N GLY A 220 -12.90 -1.40 -25.08
CA GLY A 220 -14.01 -2.32 -25.31
C GLY A 220 -13.76 -3.76 -24.84
N ILE A 221 -12.64 -4.01 -24.16
CA ILE A 221 -12.31 -5.29 -23.51
C ILE A 221 -12.48 -5.16 -21.99
N VAL A 222 -11.95 -4.07 -21.43
CA VAL A 222 -12.01 -3.78 -19.99
C VAL A 222 -12.98 -2.64 -19.71
N ASP A 223 -13.61 -2.68 -18.55
CA ASP A 223 -14.55 -1.65 -18.05
C ASP A 223 -13.88 -0.66 -17.08
N GLY A 224 -12.59 -0.89 -16.78
CA GLY A 224 -11.83 -0.08 -15.85
C GLY A 224 -10.36 -0.47 -15.76
N THR A 225 -9.65 0.20 -14.86
CA THR A 225 -8.25 -0.10 -14.54
C THR A 225 -8.06 -0.20 -13.03
N PHE A 226 -7.32 -1.20 -12.58
CA PHE A 226 -6.74 -1.25 -11.25
C PHE A 226 -5.25 -0.88 -11.32
N ASN A 227 -4.86 0.21 -10.65
CA ASN A 227 -3.46 0.64 -10.57
C ASN A 227 -2.78 0.06 -9.31
N TRP A 228 -2.39 -1.22 -9.37
CA TRP A 228 -1.67 -1.91 -8.28
C TRP A 228 -0.44 -1.14 -7.81
N ASN A 229 0.40 -0.72 -8.76
CA ASN A 229 1.67 -0.05 -8.48
C ASN A 229 1.48 1.35 -7.86
N GLY A 230 0.26 1.92 -7.87
CA GLY A 230 -0.04 3.17 -7.19
C GLY A 230 0.05 3.09 -5.66
N GLY A 231 0.23 1.89 -5.08
CA GLY A 231 0.39 1.69 -3.64
C GLY A 231 1.73 2.18 -3.09
N TRP A 232 2.77 2.26 -3.93
CA TRP A 232 4.14 2.61 -3.53
C TRP A 232 4.82 3.52 -4.57
N PRO A 233 5.86 4.29 -4.19
CA PRO A 233 6.67 5.07 -5.12
C PRO A 233 7.67 4.18 -5.87
N ILE A 234 7.17 3.28 -6.71
CA ILE A 234 7.98 2.23 -7.38
C ILE A 234 9.02 2.78 -8.37
N GLU A 235 8.94 4.05 -8.74
CA GLU A 235 9.93 4.78 -9.53
C GLU A 235 11.23 5.08 -8.76
N LEU A 236 11.22 4.92 -7.43
CA LEU A 236 12.39 5.05 -6.57
C LEU A 236 13.03 3.66 -6.36
N THR A 237 13.76 3.14 -7.34
CA THR A 237 14.54 1.88 -7.17
C THR A 237 16.01 2.14 -7.32
N THR A 238 16.86 1.43 -6.56
CA THR A 238 18.29 1.75 -6.49
C THR A 238 19.18 1.07 -7.53
N ASP A 239 18.58 0.35 -8.49
CA ASP A 239 19.20 -0.44 -9.57
C ASP A 239 20.64 -0.90 -9.33
N SER A 240 20.77 -2.11 -8.76
CA SER A 240 22.04 -2.84 -8.69
C SER A 240 22.15 -4.03 -9.68
N ALA A 241 21.21 -4.23 -10.61
CA ALA A 241 21.34 -5.28 -11.63
C ALA A 241 20.67 -4.95 -12.98
N GLY A 242 21.50 -4.66 -14.00
CA GLY A 242 21.19 -4.96 -15.40
C GLY A 242 20.36 -3.94 -16.20
N SER A 243 21.06 -3.03 -16.88
CA SER A 243 20.67 -2.46 -18.18
C SER A 243 19.31 -1.73 -18.30
N SER A 244 19.23 -0.52 -17.75
CA SER A 244 18.87 0.68 -18.50
C SER A 244 19.19 1.89 -17.62
N SER A 245 19.48 3.05 -18.20
CA SER A 245 19.99 4.24 -17.54
C SER A 245 18.96 4.98 -16.65
N THR A 246 17.99 4.29 -16.06
CA THR A 246 16.76 4.92 -15.54
C THR A 246 16.09 4.12 -14.43
N SER A 247 16.56 4.23 -13.16
CA SER A 247 15.61 4.28 -12.02
C SER A 247 16.11 4.78 -10.64
N LEU A 248 17.39 5.15 -10.41
CA LEU A 248 17.74 6.02 -9.24
C LEU A 248 18.57 7.27 -9.53
N SER A 249 18.66 7.67 -10.79
CA SER A 249 19.90 8.29 -11.24
C SER A 249 19.75 9.65 -11.91
N SER A 250 18.58 10.08 -12.34
CA SER A 250 18.41 11.41 -12.95
C SER A 250 17.72 12.38 -12.00
N ALA A 251 16.53 12.04 -11.50
CA ALA A 251 15.75 12.90 -10.62
C ALA A 251 16.46 13.14 -9.27
N LEU A 252 16.84 12.08 -8.58
CA LEU A 252 17.54 12.18 -7.29
C LEU A 252 18.96 12.76 -7.43
N LYS A 253 19.71 12.42 -8.50
CA LYS A 253 21.04 13.05 -8.77
C LYS A 253 20.93 14.52 -9.17
N SER A 254 19.89 14.90 -9.92
CA SER A 254 19.61 16.30 -10.26
C SER A 254 19.16 17.10 -9.04
N LEU A 255 18.42 16.48 -8.12
CA LEU A 255 17.86 17.13 -6.94
C LEU A 255 18.87 17.23 -5.80
N LEU A 256 19.75 16.23 -5.65
CA LEU A 256 20.82 16.21 -4.64
C LEU A 256 22.15 16.81 -5.15
N GLY A 257 22.27 17.13 -6.44
CA GLY A 257 23.52 17.64 -7.04
C GLY A 257 24.70 16.66 -6.99
N VAL A 258 24.44 15.38 -6.74
CA VAL A 258 25.47 14.35 -6.53
C VAL A 258 25.93 13.79 -7.87
N ASN A 259 27.13 14.19 -8.28
CA ASN A 259 27.81 13.66 -9.46
C ASN A 259 29.05 12.86 -9.03
N THR A 260 28.92 11.70 -8.38
CA THR A 260 30.10 10.83 -8.13
C THR A 260 29.77 9.35 -7.86
N THR A 261 30.70 8.54 -8.34
CA THR A 261 30.91 7.08 -8.31
C THR A 261 31.00 6.42 -6.91
N THR A 262 30.24 6.87 -5.92
CA THR A 262 30.27 6.30 -4.56
C THR A 262 28.85 5.90 -4.13
N ASN A 263 28.56 4.60 -4.20
CA ASN A 263 27.32 3.95 -3.80
C ASN A 263 27.08 3.98 -2.28
N ALA A 264 26.77 5.14 -1.71
CA ALA A 264 26.24 5.22 -0.35
C ALA A 264 25.70 6.62 -0.04
N ILE A 265 24.39 6.79 -0.06
CA ILE A 265 23.73 7.96 0.55
C ILE A 265 23.38 7.66 2.02
N GLY A 266 23.22 6.38 2.41
CA GLY A 266 22.98 5.94 3.78
C GLY A 266 24.20 5.44 4.59
N LYS A 267 25.42 5.35 4.02
CA LYS A 267 26.64 4.95 4.76
C LYS A 267 27.55 6.12 5.16
N ALA A 268 27.05 7.36 5.11
CA ALA A 268 27.82 8.52 5.56
C ALA A 268 27.91 8.52 7.10
N GLN A 269 28.95 7.86 7.60
CA GLN A 269 29.63 8.08 8.88
C GLN A 269 29.17 9.32 9.66
N THR A 270 28.66 9.09 10.87
CA THR A 270 29.05 9.80 12.11
C THR A 270 29.20 11.33 12.04
N SER A 271 28.39 12.05 11.25
CA SER A 271 28.45 13.50 11.20
C SER A 271 27.09 14.12 11.44
N THR A 272 27.06 15.03 12.41
CA THR A 272 25.94 15.77 12.98
C THR A 272 25.27 16.78 12.02
N ASN A 273 25.33 16.55 10.70
CA ASN A 273 24.78 17.47 9.70
C ASN A 273 23.34 17.07 9.31
N THR A 274 22.38 17.62 10.06
CA THR A 274 20.93 17.58 9.81
C THR A 274 20.51 18.06 8.41
N SER A 275 21.37 18.79 7.71
CA SER A 275 21.12 19.36 6.38
C SER A 275 21.14 18.34 5.22
N GLY A 276 21.83 17.21 5.36
CA GLY A 276 21.86 16.15 4.32
C GLY A 276 20.61 15.27 4.33
N LEU A 277 20.16 14.86 5.53
CA LEU A 277 18.93 14.10 5.75
C LEU A 277 17.70 14.89 5.30
N GLN A 278 17.63 16.17 5.67
CA GLN A 278 16.55 17.07 5.26
C GLN A 278 16.51 17.29 3.73
N GLY A 279 17.65 17.19 3.04
CA GLY A 279 17.72 17.26 1.57
C GLY A 279 17.15 16.03 0.88
N LEU A 280 17.48 14.83 1.35
CA LEU A 280 16.92 13.57 0.86
C LEU A 280 15.42 13.46 1.16
N GLU A 281 15.02 13.83 2.37
CA GLU A 281 13.63 13.80 2.82
C GLU A 281 12.74 14.69 1.95
N ASN A 282 13.14 15.95 1.74
CA ASN A 282 12.47 16.86 0.81
C ASN A 282 12.44 16.30 -0.63
N ALA A 283 13.52 15.64 -1.07
CA ALA A 283 13.66 15.13 -2.42
C ALA A 283 12.71 13.97 -2.74
N ILE A 284 12.52 13.06 -1.79
CA ILE A 284 11.66 11.89 -1.98
C ILE A 284 10.20 12.16 -1.59
N SER A 285 9.94 13.21 -0.79
CA SER A 285 8.59 13.59 -0.35
C SER A 285 7.59 13.83 -1.49
N THR A 286 8.06 14.22 -2.68
CA THR A 286 7.19 14.46 -3.84
C THR A 286 6.62 13.18 -4.46
N PHE A 287 7.23 12.03 -4.17
CA PHE A 287 6.78 10.72 -4.65
C PHE A 287 5.85 10.04 -3.65
N ILE A 288 6.00 10.32 -2.36
CA ILE A 288 5.17 9.73 -1.29
C ILE A 288 3.73 10.27 -1.40
N GLY A 289 2.79 9.36 -1.67
CA GLY A 289 1.37 9.70 -1.85
C GLY A 289 1.04 10.38 -3.19
N SER A 290 1.97 10.41 -4.15
CA SER A 290 1.74 10.96 -5.48
C SER A 290 0.56 10.29 -6.19
N THR A 291 -0.16 11.07 -6.99
CA THR A 291 -1.27 10.61 -7.85
C THR A 291 -0.91 10.63 -9.33
N ASP A 292 0.37 10.83 -9.67
CA ASP A 292 0.79 11.04 -11.05
C ASP A 292 0.54 9.81 -11.93
N SER A 293 0.86 8.62 -11.44
CA SER A 293 0.58 7.36 -12.16
C SER A 293 -0.92 7.16 -12.32
N ASP A 294 -1.72 7.50 -11.30
CA ASP A 294 -3.17 7.39 -11.36
C ASP A 294 -3.76 8.30 -12.42
N ILE A 295 -3.36 9.57 -12.44
CA ILE A 295 -3.78 10.57 -13.43
C ILE A 295 -3.42 10.10 -14.84
N GLN A 296 -2.27 9.45 -15.03
CA GLN A 296 -1.92 8.90 -16.33
C GLN A 296 -2.84 7.77 -16.77
N PHE A 297 -3.19 6.83 -15.88
CA PHE A 297 -4.14 5.76 -16.18
C PHE A 297 -5.57 6.28 -16.42
N LEU A 298 -6.01 7.24 -15.61
CA LEU A 298 -7.30 7.92 -15.77
C LEU A 298 -7.40 8.68 -17.10
N ASN A 299 -6.30 9.28 -17.57
CA ASN A 299 -6.26 9.98 -18.85
C ASN A 299 -6.13 9.01 -20.04
N ALA A 300 -5.47 7.87 -19.86
CA ALA A 300 -5.23 6.91 -20.93
C ALA A 300 -6.49 6.11 -21.31
N SER A 301 -7.45 5.99 -20.39
CA SER A 301 -8.75 5.35 -20.60
C SER A 301 -9.65 6.19 -21.52
N SER A 302 -9.31 6.25 -22.80
CA SER A 302 -9.99 7.05 -23.82
C SER A 302 -11.11 6.26 -24.51
N GLY A 303 -12.31 6.34 -23.94
CA GLY A 303 -13.53 5.71 -24.47
C GLY A 303 -14.74 5.99 -23.58
N ASN A 304 -15.01 7.28 -23.33
CA ASN A 304 -15.89 7.79 -22.29
C ASN A 304 -15.38 7.54 -20.86
N ALA A 305 -14.24 8.17 -20.53
CA ALA A 305 -13.60 8.14 -19.20
C ALA A 305 -14.56 8.40 -18.01
N SER A 306 -15.72 9.02 -18.25
CA SER A 306 -16.74 9.23 -17.21
C SER A 306 -17.38 7.94 -16.68
N ASN A 307 -17.31 6.84 -17.43
CA ASN A 307 -17.94 5.55 -17.11
C ASN A 307 -16.94 4.43 -16.78
N ASN A 308 -15.64 4.70 -16.81
CA ASN A 308 -14.63 3.69 -16.50
C ASN A 308 -14.44 3.56 -14.99
N VAL A 309 -14.49 2.33 -14.49
CA VAL A 309 -14.20 2.06 -13.09
C VAL A 309 -12.71 2.25 -12.82
N TYR A 310 -12.38 2.89 -11.71
CA TYR A 310 -11.00 3.03 -11.29
C TYR A 310 -10.80 2.50 -9.87
N ILE A 311 -9.86 1.56 -9.73
CA ILE A 311 -9.42 1.02 -8.46
C ILE A 311 -8.04 1.60 -8.14
N ALA A 312 -7.94 2.34 -7.04
CA ALA A 312 -6.68 2.89 -6.55
C ALA A 312 -6.10 1.96 -5.47
N ALA A 313 -4.80 1.68 -5.55
CA ALA A 313 -4.09 0.95 -4.52
C ALA A 313 -3.69 1.86 -3.34
N VAL A 314 -3.74 1.31 -2.13
CA VAL A 314 -3.09 1.84 -0.93
C VAL A 314 -2.35 0.71 -0.22
N SER A 315 -1.14 0.98 0.29
CA SER A 315 -0.37 -0.03 1.02
C SER A 315 0.48 0.62 2.12
N PRO A 316 0.61 0.00 3.30
CA PRO A 316 1.37 0.60 4.38
C PRO A 316 2.88 0.40 4.27
N TRP A 317 3.32 -0.71 3.68
CA TRP A 317 4.70 -1.16 3.73
C TRP A 317 5.04 -2.04 2.53
N PHE A 318 6.33 -2.35 2.31
CA PHE A 318 6.76 -3.40 1.38
C PHE A 318 8.18 -3.82 1.68
N PHE A 319 8.40 -5.09 1.98
CA PHE A 319 9.73 -5.68 2.15
C PHE A 319 9.69 -7.18 1.93
N THR A 320 10.71 -7.70 1.26
CA THR A 320 10.89 -9.11 0.98
C THR A 320 12.37 -9.46 1.00
N HIS A 321 12.69 -10.67 1.46
CA HIS A 321 14.08 -11.11 1.67
C HIS A 321 14.32 -12.57 1.28
N PHE A 322 13.72 -13.00 0.16
CA PHE A 322 13.91 -14.34 -0.37
C PHE A 322 15.25 -14.46 -1.12
N GLY A 323 16.03 -15.49 -0.76
CA GLY A 323 17.29 -15.86 -1.41
C GLY A 323 17.14 -16.34 -2.85
N GLN A 324 18.26 -16.39 -3.57
CA GLN A 324 18.33 -16.83 -4.98
C GLN A 324 17.87 -18.29 -5.19
N ASP A 325 17.98 -19.11 -4.14
CA ASP A 325 17.59 -20.51 -4.09
C ASP A 325 16.09 -20.73 -3.79
N SER A 326 15.34 -19.65 -3.55
CA SER A 326 13.89 -19.65 -3.36
C SER A 326 13.21 -18.77 -4.41
N PHE A 327 12.60 -17.65 -4.00
CA PHE A 327 11.86 -16.74 -4.89
C PHE A 327 12.75 -15.68 -5.55
N ASN A 328 14.02 -15.56 -5.13
CA ASN A 328 14.96 -14.57 -5.63
C ASN A 328 14.38 -13.14 -5.58
N LYS A 329 13.82 -12.78 -4.42
CA LYS A 329 13.09 -11.52 -4.22
C LYS A 329 13.57 -10.84 -2.95
N ASN A 330 14.57 -9.96 -3.11
CA ASN A 330 15.26 -9.27 -2.02
C ASN A 330 15.30 -7.74 -2.25
N PHE A 331 14.25 -7.03 -1.86
CA PHE A 331 14.15 -5.58 -1.99
C PHE A 331 13.06 -4.99 -1.08
N LEU A 332 13.02 -3.67 -0.99
CA LEU A 332 11.93 -2.92 -0.38
C LEU A 332 11.47 -1.78 -1.31
N TYR A 333 10.23 -1.33 -1.13
CA TYR A 333 9.81 -0.02 -1.61
C TYR A 333 9.86 0.99 -0.48
N LEU A 334 10.09 2.26 -0.81
CA LEU A 334 10.11 3.32 0.18
C LEU A 334 8.69 3.50 0.77
N ALA A 335 8.55 3.16 2.05
CA ALA A 335 7.31 3.28 2.82
C ALA A 335 7.40 4.23 4.03
N ASP A 336 8.54 4.92 4.16
CA ASP A 336 8.78 5.96 5.16
C ASP A 336 7.96 7.25 4.90
N GLN A 337 8.13 8.27 5.75
CA GLN A 337 7.45 9.57 5.66
C GLN A 337 5.92 9.48 5.61
N HIS A 338 5.37 8.56 6.40
CA HIS A 338 3.93 8.31 6.49
C HIS A 338 3.26 7.94 5.16
N LEU A 339 3.90 7.12 4.32
CA LEU A 339 3.35 6.66 3.02
C LEU A 339 1.87 6.28 3.12
N TYR A 340 1.51 5.43 4.07
CA TYR A 340 0.13 4.94 4.17
C TYR A 340 -0.89 6.08 4.33
N SER A 341 -0.57 7.03 5.22
CA SER A 341 -1.41 8.20 5.47
C SER A 341 -1.45 9.11 4.25
N LYS A 342 -0.29 9.50 3.71
CA LYS A 342 -0.21 10.41 2.55
C LYS A 342 -0.91 9.84 1.32
N ARG A 343 -0.84 8.52 1.12
CA ARG A 343 -1.55 7.85 0.03
C ARG A 343 -3.06 7.85 0.25
N TRP A 344 -3.57 7.57 1.46
CA TRP A 344 -5.00 7.72 1.74
C TRP A 344 -5.49 9.15 1.54
N GLU A 345 -4.74 10.12 2.05
CA GLU A 345 -5.06 11.55 1.97
C GLU A 345 -5.16 12.04 0.52
N SER A 346 -4.35 11.53 -0.41
CA SER A 346 -4.43 11.92 -1.83
C SER A 346 -5.70 11.41 -2.54
N LEU A 347 -6.39 10.43 -1.95
CA LEU A 347 -7.64 9.86 -2.45
C LEU A 347 -8.89 10.44 -1.77
N ILE A 348 -8.73 11.43 -0.88
CA ILE A 348 -9.81 12.09 -0.15
C ILE A 348 -9.87 13.57 -0.58
N PRO A 349 -11.04 14.13 -0.96
CA PRO A 349 -11.11 15.50 -1.45
C PRO A 349 -10.94 16.55 -0.35
N ALA A 350 -11.37 16.23 0.87
CA ALA A 350 -11.15 17.09 2.03
C ALA A 350 -9.65 17.17 2.32
N GLN A 351 -9.13 18.37 2.50
CA GLN A 351 -7.80 18.53 3.10
C GLN A 351 -7.83 17.98 4.52
N VAL A 352 -6.74 17.32 4.93
CA VAL A 352 -6.55 16.79 6.29
C VAL A 352 -6.98 17.86 7.30
N PRO A 353 -7.76 17.54 8.35
CA PRO A 353 -8.07 18.50 9.40
C PRO A 353 -6.75 18.92 10.03
N PHE A 354 -6.32 20.13 9.67
CA PHE A 354 -5.13 20.86 10.11
C PHE A 354 -4.28 20.13 11.15
N GLY A 355 -3.27 19.39 10.69
CA GLY A 355 -2.19 18.87 11.51
C GLY A 355 -0.87 19.22 10.84
N VAL A 356 0.11 19.67 11.62
CA VAL A 356 1.46 19.97 11.13
C VAL A 356 2.07 18.66 10.64
N ASP A 357 2.42 18.57 9.35
CA ASP A 357 3.34 17.52 8.89
C ASP A 357 4.73 17.94 9.37
N SER A 358 5.27 17.24 10.36
CA SER A 358 6.64 17.52 10.84
C SER A 358 7.71 17.22 9.80
N ASP A 359 7.37 16.44 8.76
CA ASP A 359 8.33 15.83 7.85
C ASP A 359 8.60 16.71 6.63
N THR A 360 7.81 17.76 6.37
CA THR A 360 8.01 18.61 5.19
C THR A 360 7.67 20.10 5.39
N ASN A 361 8.53 20.97 4.87
CA ASN A 361 8.22 22.39 4.58
C ASN A 361 7.41 22.56 3.27
N SER A 362 6.91 21.48 2.65
CA SER A 362 6.30 21.54 1.32
C SER A 362 4.76 21.57 1.41
N HIS A 363 4.19 22.77 1.24
CA HIS A 363 2.77 23.00 1.02
C HIS A 363 2.30 22.53 -0.38
N ALA A 364 2.84 21.43 -0.90
CA ALA A 364 2.46 20.92 -2.22
C ALA A 364 1.11 20.21 -2.10
N THR A 365 0.03 20.98 -2.15
CA THR A 365 -1.33 20.44 -2.30
C THR A 365 -1.43 19.76 -3.66
N GLN A 366 -1.30 18.44 -3.68
CA GLN A 366 -1.68 17.68 -4.87
C GLN A 366 -3.21 17.69 -4.99
N PRO A 367 -3.77 17.91 -6.18
CA PRO A 367 -5.20 17.83 -6.37
C PRO A 367 -5.66 16.38 -6.12
N SER A 368 -6.60 16.20 -5.20
CA SER A 368 -7.18 14.89 -4.93
C SER A 368 -7.84 14.32 -6.18
N ILE A 369 -7.62 13.03 -6.44
CA ILE A 369 -8.30 12.27 -7.50
C ILE A 369 -9.57 11.57 -7.02
N SER A 370 -10.03 11.89 -5.81
CA SER A 370 -11.12 11.22 -5.11
C SER A 370 -12.43 11.08 -5.88
N ASP A 371 -12.79 12.04 -6.73
CA ASP A 371 -13.99 11.97 -7.58
C ASP A 371 -13.84 10.97 -8.72
N GLN A 372 -12.59 10.66 -9.10
CA GLN A 372 -12.26 9.66 -10.12
C GLN A 372 -12.02 8.27 -9.53
N VAL A 373 -11.87 8.12 -8.22
CA VAL A 373 -11.64 6.82 -7.57
C VAL A 373 -12.96 6.23 -7.07
N ASP A 374 -13.32 5.07 -7.59
CA ASP A 374 -14.54 4.37 -7.22
C ASP A 374 -14.32 3.40 -6.06
N ILE A 375 -13.18 2.70 -6.10
CA ILE A 375 -12.80 1.67 -5.15
C ILE A 375 -11.35 1.91 -4.71
N VAL A 376 -11.10 1.79 -3.42
CA VAL A 376 -9.73 1.66 -2.89
C VAL A 376 -9.48 0.19 -2.56
N GLU A 377 -8.39 -0.37 -3.07
CA GLU A 377 -7.92 -1.70 -2.72
C GLU A 377 -6.67 -1.60 -1.86
N ILE A 378 -6.76 -2.10 -0.63
CA ILE A 378 -5.64 -2.21 0.31
C ILE A 378 -4.81 -3.41 -0.12
N ILE A 379 -3.53 -3.16 -0.37
CA ILE A 379 -2.54 -4.17 -0.71
C ILE A 379 -1.65 -4.34 0.53
N SER A 380 -1.86 -5.37 1.34
CA SER A 380 -2.85 -6.46 1.22
C SER A 380 -3.46 -6.82 2.58
N TRP A 381 -4.38 -7.78 2.60
CA TRP A 381 -4.88 -8.38 3.84
C TRP A 381 -3.85 -9.33 4.46
N ASN A 382 -3.25 -10.23 3.69
CA ASN A 382 -2.47 -11.36 4.22
C ASN A 382 -1.26 -11.79 3.36
N ASP A 383 -0.64 -10.87 2.62
CA ASP A 383 0.61 -11.17 1.91
C ASP A 383 1.83 -10.97 2.82
N TYR A 384 2.20 -12.04 3.52
CA TYR A 384 3.23 -12.02 4.56
C TYR A 384 4.65 -11.90 3.99
N GLY A 385 4.94 -12.63 2.91
CA GLY A 385 6.28 -12.67 2.31
C GLY A 385 6.76 -11.31 1.81
N GLU A 386 5.82 -10.41 1.47
CA GLU A 386 6.08 -9.07 0.97
C GLU A 386 5.80 -7.96 2.01
N SER A 387 5.48 -8.36 3.25
CA SER A 387 5.38 -7.49 4.43
C SER A 387 4.33 -6.37 4.34
N HIS A 388 3.41 -6.41 3.37
CA HIS A 388 2.45 -5.34 3.14
C HIS A 388 1.03 -5.66 3.66
N TYR A 389 0.89 -6.76 4.38
CA TYR A 389 -0.37 -7.18 4.99
C TYR A 389 -0.82 -6.24 6.12
N VAL A 390 -2.14 -6.11 6.30
CA VAL A 390 -2.77 -5.40 7.44
C VAL A 390 -3.64 -6.31 8.31
N GLY A 391 -3.90 -7.53 7.87
CA GLY A 391 -4.64 -8.54 8.63
C GLY A 391 -3.78 -9.27 9.65
N PRO A 392 -4.38 -10.13 10.48
CA PRO A 392 -3.65 -11.01 11.39
C PRO A 392 -2.73 -11.96 10.63
N ILE A 393 -1.61 -12.35 11.24
CA ILE A 393 -0.74 -13.41 10.70
C ILE A 393 -1.41 -14.76 10.98
N GLU A 394 -2.19 -15.22 10.01
CA GLU A 394 -2.89 -16.50 10.02
C GLU A 394 -2.62 -17.30 8.74
N GLY A 395 -2.87 -18.60 8.78
CA GLY A 395 -2.73 -19.43 7.59
C GLY A 395 -1.33 -19.95 7.35
N ALA A 396 -0.96 -20.05 6.07
CA ALA A 396 0.35 -20.50 5.62
C ALA A 396 1.21 -19.29 5.23
N LEU A 397 2.46 -19.28 5.71
CA LEU A 397 3.47 -18.33 5.28
C LEU A 397 4.22 -18.91 4.06
N PRO A 398 4.62 -18.08 3.08
CA PRO A 398 5.61 -18.48 2.09
C PRO A 398 6.88 -18.99 2.79
N SER A 399 7.40 -20.15 2.38
CA SER A 399 8.53 -20.77 3.07
C SER A 399 9.75 -19.86 3.11
N GLY A 400 10.33 -19.68 4.30
CA GLY A 400 11.46 -18.80 4.56
C GLY A 400 11.05 -17.40 5.03
N SER A 401 9.79 -16.98 4.81
CA SER A 401 9.33 -15.64 5.23
C SER A 401 9.07 -15.50 6.72
N GLU A 402 8.95 -16.59 7.47
CA GLU A 402 8.89 -16.59 8.94
C GLU A 402 10.06 -15.80 9.55
N ALA A 403 11.21 -15.80 8.87
CA ALA A 403 12.42 -15.05 9.21
C ALA A 403 12.19 -13.53 9.39
N TRP A 404 11.26 -12.93 8.66
CA TRP A 404 10.93 -11.50 8.79
C TRP A 404 9.45 -11.22 9.10
N THR A 405 8.62 -12.25 9.17
CA THR A 405 7.19 -12.13 9.45
C THR A 405 6.88 -12.42 10.92
N ASP A 406 7.56 -13.40 11.54
CA ASP A 406 7.26 -13.79 12.92
C ASP A 406 7.43 -12.60 13.88
N GLY A 407 6.38 -12.31 14.66
CA GLY A 407 6.35 -11.19 15.60
C GLY A 407 6.03 -9.81 14.99
N MET A 408 5.83 -9.71 13.68
CA MET A 408 5.51 -8.45 12.99
C MET A 408 4.00 -8.24 12.84
N ASN A 409 3.26 -8.12 13.94
CA ASN A 409 1.82 -7.85 13.85
C ASN A 409 1.57 -6.46 13.23
N HIS A 410 0.85 -6.42 12.11
CA HIS A 410 0.50 -5.20 11.38
C HIS A 410 -0.93 -4.70 11.59
N THR A 411 -1.75 -5.41 12.39
CA THR A 411 -3.18 -5.07 12.60
C THR A 411 -3.39 -3.67 13.17
N ALA A 412 -2.41 -3.10 13.85
CA ALA A 412 -2.45 -1.72 14.31
C ALA A 412 -2.68 -0.70 13.17
N TRP A 413 -2.27 -0.98 11.93
CA TRP A 413 -2.62 -0.14 10.76
C TRP A 413 -4.11 -0.17 10.39
N LEU A 414 -4.88 -1.17 10.81
CA LEU A 414 -6.35 -1.17 10.68
C LEU A 414 -6.97 -0.02 11.48
N SER A 415 -6.31 0.45 12.54
CA SER A 415 -6.72 1.63 13.31
C SER A 415 -6.63 2.93 12.49
N LEU A 416 -5.71 3.00 11.52
CA LEU A 416 -5.65 4.09 10.54
C LEU A 416 -6.63 3.84 9.39
N THR A 417 -6.72 2.59 8.92
CA THR A 417 -7.65 2.17 7.85
C THR A 417 -9.08 2.58 8.17
N SER A 418 -9.56 2.34 9.39
CA SER A 418 -10.93 2.68 9.78
C SER A 418 -11.23 4.17 9.66
N TYR A 419 -10.27 5.03 10.02
CA TYR A 419 -10.40 6.48 9.91
C TYR A 419 -10.44 6.95 8.45
N TYR A 420 -9.47 6.48 7.64
CA TYR A 420 -9.36 6.90 6.25
C TYR A 420 -10.43 6.29 5.36
N ALA A 421 -10.84 5.04 5.60
CA ALA A 421 -11.95 4.41 4.88
C ALA A 421 -13.26 5.16 5.10
N ALA A 422 -13.54 5.58 6.34
CA ALA A 422 -14.68 6.43 6.64
C ALA A 422 -14.57 7.79 5.92
N ALA A 423 -13.38 8.41 5.91
CA ALA A 423 -13.15 9.68 5.25
C ALA A 423 -13.31 9.60 3.72
N PHE A 424 -12.79 8.53 3.09
CA PHE A 424 -12.92 8.26 1.66
C PHE A 424 -14.37 8.08 1.25
N LYS A 425 -15.12 7.24 1.98
CA LYS A 425 -16.53 6.96 1.67
C LYS A 425 -17.44 8.17 1.86
N ASN A 426 -17.15 9.02 2.85
CA ASN A 426 -17.95 10.20 3.16
C ASN A 426 -17.46 11.49 2.49
N ASN A 427 -16.31 11.44 1.80
CA ASN A 427 -15.61 12.63 1.28
C ASN A 427 -15.30 13.69 2.37
N SER A 428 -15.22 13.27 3.64
CA SER A 428 -14.98 14.13 4.80
C SER A 428 -14.44 13.32 5.97
N TYR A 429 -13.42 13.83 6.65
CA TYR A 429 -12.85 13.18 7.83
C TYR A 429 -13.87 13.09 8.98
N PRO A 430 -13.96 11.93 9.66
CA PRO A 430 -14.87 11.79 10.80
C PRO A 430 -14.36 12.60 12.01
N SER A 431 -15.30 13.11 12.82
CA SER A 431 -15.00 13.62 14.15
C SER A 431 -14.56 12.49 15.07
N VAL A 432 -13.63 12.77 15.98
CA VAL A 432 -13.10 11.78 16.94
C VAL A 432 -13.71 12.05 18.31
N SER A 433 -14.28 11.03 18.94
CA SER A 433 -14.75 11.09 20.33
C SER A 433 -13.65 10.66 21.32
N LEU A 434 -13.82 10.97 22.61
CA LEU A 434 -12.83 10.68 23.66
C LEU A 434 -12.48 9.18 23.76
N ASN A 435 -13.43 8.29 23.50
CA ASN A 435 -13.23 6.83 23.53
C ASN A 435 -12.70 6.26 22.21
N GLU A 436 -12.39 7.10 21.22
CA GLU A 436 -11.81 6.71 19.93
C GLU A 436 -10.40 7.26 19.74
N GLU A 437 -9.89 8.00 20.74
CA GLU A 437 -8.54 8.55 20.72
C GLU A 437 -7.51 7.44 20.68
N ARG A 438 -6.46 7.63 19.87
CA ARG A 438 -5.41 6.63 19.68
C ARG A 438 -4.12 7.23 19.18
N VAL A 439 -3.03 6.52 19.46
CA VAL A 439 -1.73 6.69 18.82
C VAL A 439 -1.38 5.40 18.11
N VAL A 440 -1.01 5.50 16.83
CA VAL A 440 -0.43 4.41 16.05
C VAL A 440 1.03 4.76 15.79
N MET A 441 1.95 3.83 16.05
CA MET A 441 3.38 4.07 16.01
C MET A 441 4.08 2.91 15.33
N TRP A 442 5.09 3.19 14.50
CA TRP A 442 5.86 2.14 13.84
C TRP A 442 7.30 2.54 13.60
N SER A 443 8.14 1.52 13.47
CA SER A 443 9.51 1.64 12.99
C SER A 443 9.98 0.31 12.41
N ARG A 444 11.07 0.36 11.63
CA ARG A 444 11.82 -0.85 11.27
C ARG A 444 12.46 -1.45 12.52
N THR A 445 13.07 -2.63 12.39
CA THR A 445 13.64 -3.33 13.56
C THR A 445 15.13 -3.11 13.76
N HIS A 446 15.81 -2.42 12.85
CA HIS A 446 17.23 -2.12 12.96
C HIS A 446 17.63 -0.90 12.10
N PRO A 447 18.81 -0.29 12.34
CA PRO A 447 19.33 0.77 11.48
C PRO A 447 19.41 0.35 10.02
N ALA A 448 19.12 1.25 9.08
CA ALA A 448 19.27 1.01 7.64
C ALA A 448 20.71 0.60 7.27
N SER A 449 21.67 1.12 8.03
CA SER A 449 23.10 0.87 7.88
C SER A 449 23.63 -0.31 8.71
N ALA A 450 22.75 -1.08 9.36
CA ALA A 450 23.15 -2.21 10.19
C ALA A 450 23.95 -3.26 9.40
N ASN A 451 24.80 -4.00 10.11
CA ASN A 451 25.50 -5.17 9.55
C ASN A 451 24.87 -6.43 10.14
N ALA A 452 24.15 -7.19 9.33
CA ALA A 452 23.62 -8.47 9.75
C ALA A 452 24.74 -9.51 9.86
N ILE A 453 24.75 -10.32 10.94
CA ILE A 453 25.90 -11.20 11.27
C ILE A 453 25.81 -12.62 10.70
N SER A 454 24.62 -13.05 10.30
CA SER A 454 24.36 -14.41 9.81
C SER A 454 23.42 -14.44 8.58
N ASP A 455 23.38 -13.33 7.84
CA ASP A 455 22.55 -13.20 6.65
C ASP A 455 23.20 -13.86 5.42
N ASN A 456 22.51 -14.83 4.83
CA ASN A 456 22.98 -15.56 3.65
C ASN A 456 22.37 -15.06 2.33
N VAL A 457 21.42 -14.13 2.37
CA VAL A 457 20.73 -13.56 1.19
C VAL A 457 21.48 -12.31 0.69
N GLY A 458 21.97 -11.50 1.63
CA GLY A 458 22.80 -10.32 1.35
C GLY A 458 22.01 -9.02 1.30
N SER A 459 22.67 -7.96 0.81
CA SER A 459 22.14 -6.59 0.86
C SER A 459 20.77 -6.44 0.20
N VAL A 460 19.85 -5.77 0.89
CA VAL A 460 18.49 -5.50 0.42
C VAL A 460 18.50 -4.26 -0.49
N ALA A 461 18.07 -4.41 -1.75
CA ALA A 461 17.92 -3.27 -2.66
C ALA A 461 16.83 -2.30 -2.13
N GLY A 462 17.10 -1.00 -2.15
CA GLY A 462 16.20 0.04 -1.61
C GLY A 462 16.55 0.48 -0.19
N SER A 463 17.35 -0.29 0.56
CA SER A 463 17.73 0.02 1.95
C SER A 463 18.49 1.33 2.15
N GLU A 464 19.04 1.93 1.10
CA GLU A 464 19.67 3.25 1.15
C GLU A 464 18.70 4.42 1.10
N LEU A 465 17.41 4.18 0.80
CA LEU A 465 16.38 5.21 0.70
C LEU A 465 15.67 5.46 2.03
N VAL A 466 15.86 4.57 3.00
CA VAL A 466 15.04 4.54 4.21
C VAL A 466 15.73 5.24 5.38
N LEU A 467 14.95 5.87 6.25
CA LEU A 467 15.35 6.72 7.37
C LEU A 467 15.19 5.99 8.69
N ASP A 468 16.20 6.07 9.57
CA ASP A 468 16.10 5.51 10.92
C ASP A 468 15.26 6.46 11.78
N ALA A 469 13.96 6.19 11.80
CA ALA A 469 12.97 7.07 12.40
C ALA A 469 11.86 6.30 13.09
N LEU A 470 11.26 6.98 14.07
CA LEU A 470 10.03 6.60 14.71
C LEU A 470 8.91 7.40 14.08
N TRP A 471 7.96 6.71 13.46
CA TRP A 471 6.80 7.33 12.85
C TRP A 471 5.59 7.17 13.76
N ALA A 472 4.84 8.23 14.00
CA ALA A 472 3.61 8.18 14.78
C ALA A 472 2.48 8.96 14.11
N VAL A 473 1.26 8.45 14.24
CA VAL A 473 0.03 9.15 13.90
C VAL A 473 -0.86 9.19 15.12
N THR A 474 -1.30 10.38 15.49
CA THR A 474 -2.28 10.60 16.56
C THR A 474 -3.63 10.93 15.94
N ILE A 475 -4.70 10.40 16.51
CA ILE A 475 -6.09 10.72 16.15
C ILE A 475 -6.79 11.07 17.45
N LEU A 476 -7.01 12.37 17.69
CA LEU A 476 -7.44 12.90 18.99
C LEU A 476 -8.75 13.69 18.88
N SER A 477 -9.55 13.69 19.94
CA SER A 477 -10.81 14.46 20.04
C SER A 477 -10.59 15.94 20.41
N ALA A 478 -9.46 16.25 21.04
CA ALA A 478 -9.09 17.59 21.50
C ALA A 478 -7.57 17.81 21.39
N PRO A 479 -7.10 19.07 21.30
CA PRO A 479 -5.67 19.37 21.30
C PRO A 479 -4.93 18.75 22.49
N ALA A 480 -3.67 18.38 22.27
CA ALA A 480 -2.82 17.75 23.28
C ALA A 480 -1.34 18.05 23.03
N ASN A 481 -0.50 17.74 24.03
CA ASN A 481 0.94 17.63 23.83
C ASN A 481 1.29 16.15 23.64
N VAL A 482 1.91 15.81 22.53
CA VAL A 482 2.37 14.45 22.23
C VAL A 482 3.87 14.41 22.37
N THR A 483 4.40 13.56 23.23
CA THR A 483 5.84 13.37 23.41
C THR A 483 6.24 12.03 22.84
N LEU A 484 7.10 12.04 21.81
CA LEU A 484 7.74 10.85 21.28
C LEU A 484 9.09 10.66 21.95
N GLN A 485 9.45 9.42 22.28
CA GLN A 485 10.64 9.09 23.05
C GLN A 485 11.36 7.87 22.48
N ILE A 486 12.69 7.93 22.51
CA ILE A 486 13.57 6.76 22.39
C ILE A 486 14.05 6.39 23.79
N VAL A 487 13.84 5.14 24.20
CA VAL A 487 14.12 4.62 25.54
C VAL A 487 15.02 3.39 25.48
N PRO A 488 15.76 3.02 26.54
CA PRO A 488 16.49 1.74 26.56
C PRO A 488 15.52 0.54 26.53
N SER A 489 15.83 -0.52 25.77
CA SER A 489 14.95 -1.70 25.62
C SER A 489 14.69 -2.46 26.92
N SER A 490 15.65 -2.43 27.86
CA SER A 490 15.53 -3.12 29.16
C SER A 490 14.71 -2.35 30.20
N SER A 491 14.06 -1.25 29.82
CA SER A 491 13.40 -0.36 30.78
C SER A 491 11.92 -0.68 30.95
N ASN A 492 11.54 -1.08 32.18
CA ASN A 492 10.16 -0.99 32.64
C ASN A 492 9.86 0.48 32.99
N SER A 493 9.16 1.20 32.12
CA SER A 493 8.39 2.46 32.33
C SER A 493 9.02 3.67 33.08
N SER A 494 10.20 3.56 33.70
CA SER A 494 10.73 4.51 34.70
C SER A 494 12.18 4.99 34.44
N VAL A 495 12.71 4.83 33.23
CA VAL A 495 14.05 5.31 32.86
C VAL A 495 13.91 6.59 32.04
N SER A 496 14.81 7.56 32.27
CA SER A 496 14.86 8.80 31.47
C SER A 496 15.04 8.46 29.98
N PRO A 497 14.28 9.12 29.08
CA PRO A 497 14.44 8.91 27.65
C PRO A 497 15.85 9.29 27.19
N LEU A 498 16.37 8.55 26.22
CA LEU A 498 17.64 8.84 25.56
C LEU A 498 17.50 10.07 24.65
N THR A 499 16.34 10.21 24.02
CA THR A 499 15.94 11.36 23.21
C THR A 499 14.43 11.49 23.30
N GLU A 500 13.93 12.71 23.37
CA GLU A 500 12.49 12.98 23.34
C GLU A 500 12.19 14.29 22.59
N GLN A 501 10.98 14.37 22.04
CA GLN A 501 10.46 15.59 21.46
C GLN A 501 8.97 15.70 21.73
N THR A 502 8.53 16.87 22.21
CA THR A 502 7.12 17.18 22.45
C THR A 502 6.57 18.06 21.34
N PHE A 503 5.39 17.68 20.84
CA PHE A 503 4.64 18.36 19.80
C PHE A 503 3.31 18.82 20.36
N SER A 504 2.97 20.10 20.22
CA SER A 504 1.60 20.56 20.45
C SER A 504 0.77 20.28 19.20
N VAL A 505 -0.18 19.36 19.31
CA VAL A 505 -1.02 18.92 18.21
C VAL A 505 -2.47 19.38 18.41
N PRO A 506 -3.21 19.68 17.33
CA PRO A 506 -4.63 19.98 17.39
C PRO A 506 -5.48 18.71 17.58
N ALA A 507 -6.79 18.89 17.69
CA ALA A 507 -7.74 17.79 17.53
C ALA A 507 -7.71 17.26 16.08
N GLY A 508 -8.07 16.00 15.89
CA GLY A 508 -8.02 15.31 14.62
C GLY A 508 -6.72 14.53 14.46
N LEU A 509 -6.27 14.44 13.20
CA LEU A 509 -5.10 13.65 12.83
C LEU A 509 -3.83 14.51 12.87
N SER A 510 -2.74 13.99 13.44
CA SER A 510 -1.40 14.57 13.31
C SER A 510 -0.35 13.50 13.06
N LYS A 511 0.52 13.75 12.08
CA LYS A 511 1.67 12.93 11.67
C LYS A 511 2.92 13.48 12.35
N LEU A 512 3.67 12.63 13.03
CA LEU A 512 4.81 13.00 13.86
C LEU A 512 5.99 12.05 13.60
N THR A 513 7.20 12.60 13.60
CA THR A 513 8.43 11.81 13.48
C THR A 513 9.51 12.28 14.45
N ILE A 514 10.34 11.36 14.93
CA ILE A 514 11.66 11.68 15.52
C ILE A 514 12.72 10.70 14.99
N PRO A 515 13.98 11.11 14.86
CA PRO A 515 15.06 10.21 14.47
C PRO A 515 15.34 9.18 15.56
N VAL A 516 15.72 7.97 15.13
CA VAL A 516 16.12 6.87 16.01
C VAL A 516 17.62 6.71 15.92
N SER A 517 18.28 6.60 17.07
CA SER A 517 19.69 6.23 17.14
C SER A 517 19.94 5.35 18.36
N ILE A 518 20.89 4.43 18.22
CA ILE A 518 21.31 3.54 19.31
C ILE A 518 22.65 4.06 19.83
N PRO A 519 22.72 4.53 21.09
CA PRO A 519 24.00 4.88 21.72
C PRO A 519 25.00 3.73 21.66
N ASP A 520 26.29 4.05 21.59
CA ASP A 520 27.34 3.02 21.44
C ASP A 520 27.35 1.96 22.55
N ALA A 521 26.91 2.35 23.76
CA ALA A 521 26.85 1.50 24.94
C ALA A 521 25.64 0.56 24.99
N LEU A 522 24.71 0.64 24.03
CA LEU A 522 23.49 -0.17 23.99
C LEU A 522 23.47 -1.07 22.75
N ASP A 523 22.87 -2.25 22.90
CA ASP A 523 22.65 -3.20 21.81
C ASP A 523 21.28 -3.01 21.15
N SER A 524 20.32 -2.41 21.85
CA SER A 524 19.00 -2.06 21.34
C SER A 524 18.40 -0.87 22.09
N VAL A 525 17.42 -0.23 21.46
CA VAL A 525 16.51 0.76 22.07
C VAL A 525 15.07 0.36 21.80
N SER A 526 14.12 0.95 22.52
CA SER A 526 12.70 0.88 22.23
C SER A 526 12.10 2.29 22.15
N MET A 527 10.80 2.37 21.94
CA MET A 527 10.10 3.59 21.57
C MET A 527 8.84 3.79 22.42
N ARG A 528 8.50 5.04 22.69
CA ARG A 528 7.30 5.37 23.46
C ARG A 528 6.63 6.63 22.94
N ALA A 529 5.30 6.66 22.97
CA ALA A 529 4.51 7.84 22.65
C ALA A 529 3.53 8.15 23.78
N VAL A 530 3.60 9.36 24.32
CA VAL A 530 2.76 9.82 25.43
C VAL A 530 1.91 11.00 24.98
N VAL A 531 0.58 10.88 25.13
CA VAL A 531 -0.36 11.98 24.89
C VAL A 531 -0.75 12.59 26.22
N GLY A 532 -0.39 13.85 26.45
CA GLY A 532 -0.67 14.59 27.68
C GLY A 532 -1.64 15.76 27.47
N ARG A 533 -2.51 15.99 28.46
CA ARG A 533 -3.37 17.19 28.57
C ARG A 533 -3.26 17.77 29.98
N GLY A 534 -2.52 18.87 30.11
CA GLY A 534 -2.17 19.38 31.44
C GLY A 534 -1.23 18.41 32.16
N ASP A 535 -1.59 18.01 33.36
CA ASP A 535 -0.83 17.05 34.17
C ASP A 535 -1.25 15.59 33.95
N ASP A 536 -2.29 15.35 33.14
CA ASP A 536 -2.85 14.02 32.89
C ASP A 536 -2.22 13.37 31.65
N THR A 537 -1.78 12.12 31.80
CA THR A 537 -1.47 11.21 30.69
C THR A 537 -2.76 10.57 30.19
N VAL A 538 -3.10 10.80 28.92
CA VAL A 538 -4.31 10.29 28.27
C VAL A 538 -4.04 8.96 27.56
N ILE A 539 -2.91 8.85 26.86
CA ILE A 539 -2.47 7.66 26.13
C ILE A 539 -0.98 7.47 26.39
N ASP A 540 -0.58 6.22 26.58
CA ASP A 540 0.81 5.84 26.85
C ASP A 540 1.16 4.55 26.09
N LEU A 541 1.65 4.71 24.85
CA LEU A 541 2.07 3.60 24.01
C LEU A 541 3.54 3.29 24.26
N ASP A 542 3.81 2.21 24.99
CA ASP A 542 5.16 1.70 25.26
C ASP A 542 5.46 0.48 24.38
N ALA A 543 6.32 0.65 23.37
CA ALA A 543 6.65 -0.40 22.42
C ALA A 543 7.40 -1.58 23.08
N ALA A 544 8.18 -1.32 24.15
CA ALA A 544 8.88 -2.37 24.88
C ALA A 544 7.88 -3.32 25.57
N SER A 545 6.77 -2.77 26.09
CA SER A 545 5.68 -3.56 26.67
C SER A 545 4.98 -4.47 25.66
N GLN A 546 5.09 -4.14 24.37
CA GLN A 546 4.58 -4.91 23.23
C GLN A 546 5.68 -5.79 22.59
N GLY A 547 6.84 -5.93 23.24
CA GLY A 547 7.94 -6.81 22.82
C GLY A 547 8.82 -6.23 21.71
N PHE A 548 8.72 -4.94 21.40
CA PHE A 548 9.51 -4.33 20.35
C PHE A 548 10.89 -3.85 20.82
N GLU A 549 11.90 -4.20 20.03
CA GLU A 549 13.24 -3.67 20.11
C GLU A 549 13.76 -3.22 18.74
N PHE A 550 14.39 -2.06 18.69
CA PHE A 550 15.19 -1.59 17.58
C PHE A 550 16.65 -2.01 17.81
N ILE A 551 17.08 -3.07 17.12
CA ILE A 551 18.31 -3.81 17.40
C ILE A 551 19.48 -3.27 16.56
N LYS A 552 20.63 -3.05 17.19
CA LYS A 552 21.84 -2.51 16.54
C LYS A 552 22.44 -3.45 15.51
N THR A 553 22.47 -4.74 15.84
CA THR A 553 23.13 -5.78 15.07
C THR A 553 22.16 -6.96 14.89
N PRO A 554 21.36 -6.98 13.82
CA PRO A 554 20.41 -8.06 13.59
C PRO A 554 21.11 -9.35 13.15
N GLN A 555 20.47 -10.51 13.33
CA GLN A 555 20.99 -11.79 12.82
C GLN A 555 20.91 -11.85 11.29
N GLN A 556 19.79 -11.39 10.73
CA GLN A 556 19.51 -11.27 9.30
C GLN A 556 18.83 -9.92 9.06
N PHE A 557 18.92 -9.39 7.84
CA PHE A 557 18.20 -8.17 7.51
C PHE A 557 16.69 -8.40 7.63
N ASN A 558 16.04 -7.49 8.35
CA ASN A 558 14.60 -7.43 8.46
C ASN A 558 14.16 -5.98 8.38
N PHE A 559 13.79 -5.55 7.18
CA PHE A 559 13.23 -4.23 6.92
C PHE A 559 11.70 -4.24 7.00
N ASN A 560 11.09 -5.27 7.57
CA ASN A 560 9.69 -5.24 7.96
C ASN A 560 9.49 -4.20 9.08
N ALA A 561 8.25 -3.82 9.36
CA ALA A 561 7.91 -2.83 10.37
C ALA A 561 7.22 -3.49 11.57
N TRP A 562 7.63 -3.10 12.76
CA TRP A 562 6.76 -3.25 13.92
C TRP A 562 5.75 -2.12 13.94
N VAL A 563 4.50 -2.42 14.29
CA VAL A 563 3.41 -1.44 14.39
C VAL A 563 2.68 -1.65 15.70
N GLY A 564 2.62 -0.62 16.53
CA GLY A 564 1.87 -0.60 17.79
C GLY A 564 0.72 0.40 17.77
N CYS A 565 -0.27 0.16 18.62
CA CYS A 565 -1.36 1.10 18.87
C CYS A 565 -1.72 1.11 20.36
N GLU A 566 -2.04 2.28 20.91
CA GLU A 566 -2.66 2.43 22.23
C GLU A 566 -3.82 3.45 22.18
N GLY A 567 -4.88 3.19 22.95
CA GLY A 567 -6.08 4.03 23.01
C GLY A 567 -7.36 3.31 22.57
N GLY A 568 -8.50 4.00 22.69
CA GLY A 568 -9.83 3.39 22.54
C GLY A 568 -10.21 3.02 21.10
N GLY A 569 -9.57 3.62 20.09
CA GLY A 569 -9.81 3.31 18.69
C GLY A 569 -8.81 2.31 18.06
N CYS A 570 -8.00 1.63 18.87
CA CYS A 570 -7.02 0.67 18.38
C CYS A 570 -7.64 -0.66 17.97
N VAL A 571 -7.10 -1.22 16.89
CA VAL A 571 -7.27 -2.60 16.46
C VAL A 571 -5.95 -3.31 16.75
N VAL A 572 -5.97 -4.32 17.63
CA VAL A 572 -4.78 -5.04 18.12
C VAL A 572 -5.03 -6.53 18.17
#